data_AF-A0A2N7N8I2-F1
#
_entry.id   AF-A0A2N7N8I2-F1
#
_cell.length_a   1.000
_cell.length_b   1.000
_cell.length_c   1.000
_cell.angle_alpha   90.00
_cell.angle_beta   90.00
_cell.angle_gamma   90.00
#
_symmetry.space_group_name_H-M   'P 1'
#
loop_
_entity.id
_entity.type
_entity.pdbx_description
1 polymer ?
#
loop_
_entity_poly.entity_id
_entity_poly.type
_entity_poly.pdbx_seq_one_letter_code
_entity_poly.pdbx_strand_id
1 'polypeptide(L)'
;MESVIKQAIELRKASKFQESRSLLTPLFSDENYAAKAHLHIAWSYDNEGKEQEAIEHYTASVAGILTVDERFDALFGLASTYRSLGKYQEALSYFEQTINEYPNALEVQPFYAMCLYNLGRHKEATSLLLELLLSTTNSEAIKEYQRAISLYAKDLDRTW
;
A
#
# COMPACT_ATOMS: atom_id res chain seq x y z
N MET A 1 -12.70 -5.04 -23.13
CA MET A 1 -11.74 -4.23 -22.33
C MET A 1 -10.92 -5.09 -21.38
N GLU A 2 -11.49 -6.08 -20.69
CA GLU A 2 -10.71 -7.02 -19.86
C GLU A 2 -9.55 -7.73 -20.58
N SER A 3 -9.72 -8.13 -21.84
CA SER A 3 -8.64 -8.70 -22.65
C SER A 3 -7.45 -7.75 -22.84
N VAL A 4 -7.72 -6.44 -22.96
CA VAL A 4 -6.70 -5.39 -23.12
C VAL A 4 -5.90 -5.22 -21.84
N ILE A 5 -6.59 -5.21 -20.69
CA ILE A 5 -5.94 -5.12 -19.37
C ILE A 5 -5.03 -6.32 -19.14
N LYS A 6 -5.50 -7.54 -19.44
CA LYS A 6 -4.68 -8.74 -19.32
C LYS A 6 -3.40 -8.66 -20.17
N GLN A 7 -3.51 -8.20 -21.41
CA GLN A 7 -2.34 -8.00 -22.28
C GLN A 7 -1.39 -6.93 -21.72
N ALA A 8 -1.92 -5.82 -21.20
CA ALA A 8 -1.12 -4.77 -20.59
C ALA A 8 -0.36 -5.28 -19.35
N ILE A 9 -0.99 -6.16 -18.54
CA ILE A 9 -0.33 -6.81 -17.40
C ILE A 9 0.85 -7.66 -17.86
N GLU A 10 0.69 -8.46 -18.93
CA GLU A 10 1.78 -9.27 -19.46
C GLU A 10 2.93 -8.42 -20.03
N LEU A 11 2.61 -7.31 -20.71
CA LEU A 11 3.62 -6.33 -21.16
C LEU A 11 4.39 -5.73 -19.97
N ARG A 12 3.70 -5.34 -18.90
CA ARG A 12 4.33 -4.80 -17.68
C ARG A 12 5.24 -5.84 -17.01
N LYS A 13 4.81 -7.11 -16.93
CA LYS A 13 5.64 -8.21 -16.39
C LYS A 13 6.89 -8.46 -17.25
N ALA A 14 6.80 -8.24 -18.56
CA ALA A 14 7.94 -8.31 -19.48
C ALA A 14 8.78 -7.01 -19.51
N SER A 15 8.58 -6.09 -18.54
CA SER A 15 9.24 -4.78 -18.46
C SER A 15 9.01 -3.87 -19.68
N LYS A 16 8.00 -4.17 -20.51
CA LYS A 16 7.57 -3.34 -21.64
C LYS A 16 6.59 -2.27 -21.14
N PHE A 17 7.05 -1.43 -20.22
CA PHE A 17 6.21 -0.49 -19.48
C PHE A 17 5.47 0.49 -20.39
N GLN A 18 6.18 1.08 -21.36
CA GLN A 18 5.54 2.03 -22.28
C GLN A 18 4.47 1.38 -23.16
N GLU A 19 4.72 0.17 -23.68
CA GLU A 19 3.72 -0.57 -24.46
C GLU A 19 2.49 -0.88 -23.60
N SER A 20 2.69 -1.29 -22.34
CA SER A 20 1.62 -1.54 -21.37
C SER A 20 0.74 -0.30 -21.16
N ARG A 21 1.35 0.85 -20.87
CA ARG A 21 0.62 2.12 -20.63
C ARG A 21 -0.11 2.62 -21.88
N SER A 22 0.54 2.57 -23.04
CA SER A 22 -0.06 2.95 -24.32
C SER A 22 -1.30 2.09 -24.63
N LEU A 23 -1.27 0.80 -24.29
CA LEU A 23 -2.39 -0.11 -24.48
C LEU A 23 -3.57 0.20 -23.54
N LEU A 24 -3.32 0.75 -22.36
CA LEU A 24 -4.32 1.10 -21.36
C LEU A 24 -4.94 2.49 -21.56
N THR A 25 -4.23 3.43 -22.19
CA THR A 25 -4.68 4.82 -22.38
C THR A 25 -6.07 4.95 -23.05
N PRO A 26 -6.44 4.15 -24.08
CA PRO A 26 -7.77 4.22 -24.68
C PRO A 26 -8.93 3.84 -23.73
N LEU A 27 -8.65 3.20 -22.59
CA LEU A 27 -9.69 2.80 -21.63
C LEU A 27 -10.18 3.98 -20.79
N PHE A 28 -9.50 5.13 -20.83
CA PHE A 28 -9.93 6.33 -20.10
C PHE A 28 -11.30 6.87 -20.57
N SER A 29 -11.70 6.56 -21.80
CA SER A 29 -13.02 6.95 -22.33
C SER A 29 -14.19 6.07 -21.85
N ASP A 30 -13.92 4.96 -21.14
CA ASP A 30 -14.98 4.14 -20.51
C ASP A 30 -14.91 4.28 -18.99
N GLU A 31 -15.93 4.90 -18.41
CA GLU A 31 -16.00 5.17 -16.96
C GLU A 31 -15.90 3.90 -16.10
N ASN A 32 -16.31 2.73 -16.62
CA ASN A 32 -16.23 1.47 -15.88
C ASN A 32 -14.81 0.89 -15.85
N TYR A 33 -13.93 1.31 -16.76
CA TYR A 33 -12.57 0.80 -16.89
C TYR A 33 -11.49 1.86 -16.65
N ALA A 34 -11.83 3.14 -16.68
CA ALA A 34 -10.88 4.24 -16.55
C ALA A 34 -10.06 4.15 -15.25
N ALA A 35 -10.73 3.94 -14.11
CA ALA A 35 -10.06 3.81 -12.82
C ALA A 35 -9.11 2.61 -12.76
N LYS A 36 -9.58 1.44 -13.22
CA LYS A 36 -8.77 0.22 -13.31
C LYS A 36 -7.58 0.37 -14.26
N ALA A 37 -7.75 1.07 -15.39
CA ALA A 37 -6.66 1.38 -16.31
C ALA A 37 -5.61 2.28 -15.63
N HIS A 38 -6.05 3.30 -14.92
CA HIS A 38 -5.17 4.15 -14.11
C HIS A 38 -4.41 3.36 -13.04
N LEU A 39 -5.05 2.44 -12.32
CA LEU A 39 -4.36 1.55 -11.37
C LEU A 39 -3.22 0.78 -12.02
N HIS A 40 -3.47 0.14 -13.16
CA HIS A 40 -2.45 -0.64 -13.86
C HIS A 40 -1.33 0.23 -14.46
N ILE A 41 -1.64 1.46 -14.89
CA ILE A 41 -0.63 2.42 -15.33
C ILE A 41 0.24 2.85 -14.14
N ALA A 42 -0.35 3.11 -12.98
CA ALA A 42 0.38 3.45 -11.76
C ALA A 42 1.37 2.34 -11.37
N TRP A 43 0.92 1.08 -11.34
CA TRP A 43 1.82 -0.07 -11.15
C TRP A 43 2.90 -0.20 -12.22
N SER A 44 2.62 0.21 -13.46
CA SER A 44 3.64 0.20 -14.50
C SER A 44 4.72 1.25 -14.27
N TYR A 45 4.38 2.40 -13.69
CA TYR A 45 5.36 3.41 -13.30
C TYR A 45 6.14 3.01 -12.04
N ASP A 46 5.47 2.48 -11.01
CA ASP A 46 6.14 1.94 -9.82
C ASP A 46 7.16 0.84 -10.18
N ASN A 47 6.78 -0.11 -11.04
CA ASN A 47 7.69 -1.16 -11.52
C ASN A 47 8.89 -0.61 -12.32
N GLU A 48 8.76 0.59 -12.90
CA GLU A 48 9.83 1.28 -13.63
C GLU A 48 10.69 2.17 -12.70
N GLY A 49 10.33 2.32 -11.42
CA GLY A 49 10.98 3.24 -10.48
C GLY A 49 10.65 4.71 -10.76
N LYS A 50 9.43 4.97 -11.25
CA LYS A 50 8.90 6.30 -11.59
C LYS A 50 7.74 6.67 -10.68
N GLU A 51 8.03 6.73 -9.38
CA GLU A 51 7.03 6.89 -8.33
C GLU A 51 6.28 8.24 -8.45
N GLN A 52 6.96 9.29 -8.92
CA GLN A 52 6.34 10.61 -9.04
C GLN A 52 5.26 10.64 -10.13
N GLU A 53 5.45 9.93 -11.24
CA GLU A 53 4.45 9.75 -12.29
C GLU A 53 3.31 8.82 -11.87
N ALA A 54 3.58 7.85 -11.00
CA ALA A 54 2.56 6.93 -10.49
C ALA A 54 1.47 7.64 -9.67
N ILE A 55 1.82 8.71 -8.94
CA ILE A 55 0.88 9.46 -8.08
C ILE A 55 -0.36 9.93 -8.84
N GLU A 56 -0.19 10.52 -10.03
CA GLU A 56 -1.30 11.06 -10.81
C GLU A 56 -2.32 9.95 -11.14
N HIS A 57 -1.81 8.79 -11.55
CA HIS A 57 -2.63 7.66 -11.93
C HIS A 57 -3.27 6.95 -10.74
N TYR A 58 -2.55 6.77 -9.63
CA TYR A 58 -3.20 6.28 -8.41
C TYR A 58 -4.31 7.22 -7.92
N THR A 59 -4.06 8.53 -7.92
CA THR A 59 -5.06 9.53 -7.51
C THR A 59 -6.30 9.46 -8.39
N ALA A 60 -6.12 9.38 -9.71
CA ALA A 60 -7.21 9.21 -10.66
C ALA A 60 -7.95 7.88 -10.48
N SER A 61 -7.23 6.80 -10.16
CA SER A 61 -7.81 5.49 -9.87
C SER A 61 -8.71 5.52 -8.62
N VAL A 62 -8.21 6.03 -7.49
CA VAL A 62 -8.94 6.11 -6.22
C VAL A 62 -10.23 6.95 -6.32
N ALA A 63 -10.27 7.92 -7.24
CA ALA A 63 -11.42 8.79 -7.48
C ALA A 63 -12.52 8.16 -8.36
N GLY A 64 -12.26 7.01 -8.99
CA GLY A 64 -13.18 6.37 -9.93
C GLY A 64 -13.90 5.13 -9.39
N ILE A 65 -14.48 4.34 -10.30
CA ILE A 65 -15.23 3.13 -9.98
C ILE A 65 -14.27 1.94 -9.94
N LEU A 66 -14.11 1.35 -8.76
CA LEU A 66 -13.23 0.20 -8.50
C LEU A 66 -13.97 -0.89 -7.75
N THR A 67 -13.56 -2.14 -7.96
CA THR A 67 -13.91 -3.22 -7.03
C THR A 67 -13.24 -3.01 -5.67
N VAL A 68 -13.69 -3.78 -4.67
CA VAL A 68 -13.14 -3.72 -3.30
C VAL A 68 -11.63 -3.98 -3.30
N ASP A 69 -11.17 -4.97 -4.06
CA ASP A 69 -9.75 -5.34 -4.12
C ASP A 69 -8.92 -4.29 -4.90
N GLU A 70 -9.44 -3.79 -6.03
CA GLU A 70 -8.73 -2.77 -6.81
C GLU A 70 -8.63 -1.44 -6.04
N ARG A 71 -9.64 -1.10 -5.23
CA ARG A 71 -9.60 0.09 -4.37
C ARG A 71 -8.59 -0.06 -3.25
N PHE A 72 -8.47 -1.24 -2.65
CA PHE A 72 -7.43 -1.55 -1.67
C PHE A 72 -6.05 -1.34 -2.29
N ASP A 73 -5.82 -1.96 -3.43
CA ASP A 73 -4.58 -1.89 -4.20
C ASP A 73 -4.21 -0.44 -4.58
N ALA A 74 -5.19 0.36 -5.00
CA ALA A 74 -4.98 1.75 -5.38
C ALA A 74 -4.61 2.63 -4.18
N LEU A 75 -5.32 2.51 -3.05
CA LEU A 75 -5.02 3.28 -1.84
C LEU A 75 -3.69 2.86 -1.22
N PHE A 76 -3.42 1.55 -1.13
CA PHE A 76 -2.21 1.02 -0.54
C PHE A 76 -0.97 1.33 -1.40
N GLY A 77 -1.10 1.21 -2.72
CA GLY A 77 -0.08 1.65 -3.67
C GLY A 77 0.23 3.13 -3.52
N LEU A 78 -0.80 3.99 -3.54
CA LEU A 78 -0.64 5.44 -3.37
C LEU A 78 0.06 5.83 -2.07
N ALA A 79 -0.34 5.25 -0.94
CA ALA A 79 0.30 5.49 0.35
C ALA A 79 1.80 5.12 0.32
N SER A 80 2.11 3.96 -0.27
CA SER A 80 3.48 3.47 -0.40
C SER A 80 4.34 4.36 -1.31
N THR A 81 3.77 4.83 -2.42
CA THR A 81 4.42 5.75 -3.37
C THR A 81 4.68 7.13 -2.74
N TYR A 82 3.74 7.67 -1.96
CA TYR A 82 4.01 8.91 -1.20
C TYR A 82 5.15 8.71 -0.20
N ARG A 83 5.18 7.57 0.50
CA ARG A 83 6.23 7.25 1.47
C ARG A 83 7.60 7.12 0.80
N SER A 84 7.69 6.44 -0.34
CA SER A 84 8.96 6.27 -1.06
C SER A 84 9.54 7.61 -1.54
N LEU A 85 8.68 8.56 -1.88
CA LEU A 85 9.05 9.92 -2.27
C LEU A 85 9.34 10.86 -1.09
N GLY A 86 9.28 10.38 0.15
CA GLY A 86 9.52 11.20 1.34
C GLY A 86 8.34 12.08 1.77
N LYS A 87 7.19 11.97 1.11
CA LYS A 87 5.95 12.69 1.41
C LYS A 87 5.18 11.97 2.50
N TYR A 88 5.78 11.91 3.68
CA TYR A 88 5.31 11.03 4.76
C TYR A 88 3.95 11.44 5.35
N GLN A 89 3.60 12.73 5.32
CA GLN A 89 2.33 13.18 5.87
C GLN A 89 1.15 12.76 4.98
N GLU A 90 1.31 12.86 3.66
CA GLU A 90 0.35 12.37 2.68
C GLU A 90 0.25 10.84 2.74
N ALA A 91 1.40 10.16 2.82
CA ALA A 91 1.43 8.71 3.00
C ALA A 91 0.65 8.26 4.24
N LEU A 92 0.83 8.95 5.38
CA LEU A 92 0.11 8.67 6.61
C LEU A 92 -1.41 8.72 6.39
N SER A 93 -1.91 9.78 5.77
CA SER A 93 -3.35 9.94 5.52
C SER A 93 -3.92 8.82 4.66
N TYR A 94 -3.20 8.39 3.61
CA TYR A 94 -3.66 7.28 2.78
C TYR A 94 -3.53 5.92 3.49
N PHE A 95 -2.49 5.68 4.31
CA PHE A 95 -2.43 4.47 5.12
C PHE A 95 -3.57 4.40 6.14
N GLU A 96 -3.88 5.49 6.83
CA GLU A 96 -5.00 5.57 7.77
C GLU A 96 -6.33 5.34 7.04
N GLN A 97 -6.51 5.89 5.84
CA GLN A 97 -7.67 5.61 5.01
C GLN A 97 -7.76 4.12 4.63
N THR A 98 -6.67 3.51 4.15
CA THR A 98 -6.65 2.08 3.82
C THR A 98 -7.01 1.22 5.03
N ILE A 99 -6.45 1.52 6.21
CA ILE A 99 -6.75 0.76 7.44
C ILE A 99 -8.21 0.91 7.86
N ASN A 100 -8.80 2.10 7.72
CA ASN A 100 -10.20 2.35 8.04
C ASN A 100 -11.16 1.62 7.09
N GLU A 101 -10.83 1.58 5.80
CA GLU A 101 -11.65 0.89 4.80
C GLU A 101 -11.45 -0.64 4.82
N TYR A 102 -10.25 -1.10 5.19
CA TYR A 102 -9.83 -2.51 5.18
C TYR A 102 -9.25 -2.93 6.53
N PRO A 103 -10.04 -2.98 7.62
CA PRO A 103 -9.54 -3.21 8.97
C PRO A 103 -8.91 -4.60 9.17
N ASN A 104 -9.17 -5.55 8.27
CA ASN A 104 -8.62 -6.91 8.32
C ASN A 104 -7.34 -7.08 7.47
N ALA A 105 -6.92 -6.06 6.71
CA ALA A 105 -5.74 -6.11 5.85
C ALA A 105 -4.46 -5.88 6.69
N LEU A 106 -4.02 -6.94 7.36
CA LEU A 106 -2.84 -6.92 8.23
C LEU A 106 -1.54 -6.58 7.47
N GLU A 107 -1.50 -6.86 6.17
CA GLU A 107 -0.38 -6.56 5.28
C GLU A 107 -0.05 -5.07 5.16
N VAL A 108 -0.99 -4.18 5.49
CA VAL A 108 -0.77 -2.72 5.48
C VAL A 108 0.04 -2.27 6.70
N GLN A 109 -0.10 -2.96 7.83
CA GLN A 109 0.44 -2.54 9.13
C GLN A 109 1.96 -2.36 9.14
N PRO A 110 2.79 -3.23 8.51
CA PRO A 110 4.23 -2.98 8.44
C PRO A 110 4.60 -1.69 7.69
N PHE A 111 3.88 -1.37 6.61
CA PHE A 111 4.15 -0.18 5.80
C PHE A 111 3.71 1.11 6.50
N TYR A 112 2.56 1.03 7.19
CA TYR A 112 2.12 2.10 8.07
C TYR A 112 3.13 2.34 9.21
N ALA A 113 3.65 1.28 9.84
CA ALA A 113 4.71 1.39 10.85
C ALA A 113 5.99 2.03 10.29
N MET A 114 6.40 1.69 9.06
CA MET A 114 7.53 2.35 8.39
C MET A 114 7.26 3.85 8.18
N CYS A 115 6.03 4.23 7.80
CA CYS A 115 5.63 5.62 7.67
C CYS A 115 5.68 6.37 9.01
N LEU A 116 5.16 5.75 10.08
CA LEU A 116 5.25 6.28 11.45
C LEU A 116 6.70 6.50 11.87
N TYR A 117 7.58 5.55 11.58
CA TYR A 117 9.01 5.68 11.82
C TYR A 117 9.61 6.87 11.05
N ASN A 118 9.27 7.04 9.76
CA ASN A 118 9.73 8.15 8.95
C ASN A 118 9.27 9.52 9.49
N LEU A 119 8.14 9.56 10.19
CA LEU A 119 7.60 10.75 10.87
C LEU A 119 8.14 10.98 12.29
N GLY A 120 9.08 10.14 12.77
CA GLY A 120 9.59 10.23 14.14
C GLY A 120 8.69 9.62 15.21
N ARG A 121 7.56 9.01 14.83
CA ARG A 121 6.62 8.31 15.73
C ARG A 121 7.12 6.89 16.04
N HIS A 122 8.36 6.80 16.51
CA HIS A 122 9.09 5.53 16.67
C HIS A 122 8.40 4.57 17.64
N LYS A 123 7.88 5.09 18.76
CA LYS A 123 7.17 4.25 19.75
C LYS A 123 5.93 3.59 19.17
N GLU A 124 5.13 4.36 18.44
CA GLU A 124 3.90 3.86 17.82
C GLU A 124 4.23 2.84 16.73
N ALA A 125 5.25 3.11 15.91
CA ALA A 125 5.74 2.16 14.92
C ALA A 125 6.16 0.83 15.55
N THR A 126 6.98 0.87 16.60
CA THR A 126 7.46 -0.34 17.28
C THR A 126 6.33 -1.07 18.02
N SER A 127 5.45 -0.35 18.73
CA SER A 127 4.27 -0.95 19.37
C SER A 127 3.43 -1.72 18.36
N LEU A 128 3.13 -1.08 17.22
CA LEU A 128 2.32 -1.69 16.17
C LEU A 128 2.96 -2.97 15.61
N LEU A 129 4.27 -2.96 15.36
CA LEU A 129 4.99 -4.13 14.85
C LEU A 129 5.05 -5.27 15.89
N LEU A 130 5.14 -4.97 17.18
CA LEU A 130 5.10 -5.98 18.25
C LEU A 130 3.70 -6.60 18.37
N GLU A 131 2.65 -5.81 18.30
CA GLU A 131 1.27 -6.30 18.31
C GLU A 131 0.98 -7.16 17.07
N LEU A 132 1.43 -6.71 15.90
CA LEU A 132 1.33 -7.47 14.65
C LEU A 132 2.08 -8.80 14.76
N LEU A 133 3.32 -8.80 15.28
CA LEU A 133 4.10 -10.01 15.51
C LEU A 133 3.34 -11.01 16.39
N LEU A 134 2.79 -10.56 17.52
CA LEU A 134 2.06 -11.44 18.44
C LEU A 134 0.78 -12.01 17.84
N SER A 135 0.07 -11.23 17.03
CA SER A 135 -1.19 -11.65 16.40
C SER A 135 -1.00 -12.62 15.23
N THR A 136 0.18 -12.63 14.59
CA THR A 136 0.44 -13.39 13.35
C THR A 136 1.44 -14.54 13.52
N THR A 137 2.23 -14.54 14.60
CA THR A 137 3.28 -15.54 14.79
C THR A 137 2.74 -16.93 15.15
N ASN A 138 3.30 -17.95 14.50
CA ASN A 138 3.13 -19.36 14.89
C ASN A 138 4.33 -19.89 15.71
N SER A 139 5.29 -19.03 16.06
CA SER A 139 6.47 -19.44 16.83
C SER A 139 6.15 -19.57 18.31
N GLU A 140 6.18 -20.80 18.83
CA GLU A 140 5.99 -21.06 20.27
C GLU A 140 7.05 -20.36 21.12
N ALA A 141 8.31 -20.32 20.65
CA ALA A 141 9.39 -19.61 21.34
C ALA A 141 9.11 -18.11 21.52
N ILE A 142 8.39 -17.46 20.59
CA ILE A 142 7.96 -16.06 20.74
C ILE A 142 6.76 -15.98 21.68
N LYS A 143 5.80 -16.90 21.56
CA LYS A 143 4.59 -16.92 22.40
C LYS A 143 4.89 -17.14 23.88
N GLU A 144 5.97 -17.86 24.22
CA GLU A 144 6.47 -17.97 25.61
C GLU A 144 6.71 -16.59 26.25
N TYR A 145 7.13 -15.59 25.45
CA TYR A 145 7.36 -14.22 25.91
C TYR A 145 6.19 -13.26 25.63
N GLN A 146 5.02 -13.74 25.20
CA GLN A 146 3.90 -12.88 24.78
C GLN A 146 3.52 -11.84 25.83
N ARG A 147 3.50 -12.23 27.12
CA ARG A 147 3.13 -11.34 28.22
C ARG A 147 4.11 -10.17 28.35
N ALA A 148 5.41 -10.44 28.21
CA ALA A 148 6.43 -9.41 28.26
C ALA A 148 6.35 -8.51 27.02
N ILE A 149 6.24 -9.11 25.84
CA ILE A 149 6.13 -8.36 24.57
C ILE A 149 4.89 -7.45 24.57
N SER A 150 3.72 -7.94 25.00
CA SER A 150 2.51 -7.13 25.11
C SER A 150 2.62 -6.02 26.17
N LEU A 151 3.40 -6.22 27.24
CA LEU A 151 3.66 -5.17 28.22
C LEU A 151 4.52 -4.06 27.63
N TYR A 152 5.60 -4.42 26.92
CA TYR A 152 6.47 -3.45 26.26
C TYR A 152 5.77 -2.71 25.12
N ALA A 153 4.92 -3.39 24.33
CA ALA A 153 4.15 -2.72 23.28
C ALA A 153 3.34 -1.54 23.82
N LYS A 154 2.70 -1.71 24.99
CA LYS A 154 1.89 -0.64 25.62
C LYS A 154 2.70 0.57 26.10
N ASP A 155 3.94 0.37 26.53
CA ASP A 155 4.82 1.44 26.99
C ASP A 155 6.29 1.01 26.86
N LEU A 156 6.89 1.37 25.72
CA LEU A 156 8.26 0.98 25.36
C LEU A 156 9.33 1.65 26.21
N ASP A 157 8.99 2.76 26.88
CA ASP A 157 9.93 3.50 27.72
C ASP A 157 9.82 3.13 29.21
N ARG A 158 8.92 2.20 29.55
CA ARG A 158 8.68 1.83 30.93
C ARG A 158 9.93 1.18 31.53
N THR A 159 10.46 1.82 32.58
CA THR A 159 11.53 1.27 33.44
C THR A 159 10.96 0.93 34.83
N TRP A 160 11.50 -0.10 35.47
CA TRP A 160 11.15 -0.58 36.81
C TRP A 160 12.37 -0.75 37.69
#